data_AF-A0A1S8ABS5-F1
#
_entry.id   AF-A0A1S8ABS5-F1
#
_cell.length_a   1.000
_cell.length_b   1.000
_cell.length_c   1.000
_cell.angle_alpha   90.00
_cell.angle_beta   90.00
_cell.angle_gamma   90.00
#
_symmetry.space_group_name_H-M   'P 1'
#
loop_
_entity.id
_entity.type
_entity.pdbx_description
1 polymer ?
#
loop_
_entity_poly.entity_id
_entity_poly.type
_entity_poly.pdbx_seq_one_letter_code
_entity_poly.pdbx_strand_id
1 'polypeptide(L)'
;MKLLQIGGLDAWLPEEKVENGMRVEIIEAKYQLEHILIEESSVTNNLVILRVKGCDRLVNLVPSSTSFQNLTNLVVSRCNNLKIVITSSVAKTLVRLRYMEIASCDKIKEIVLGDDVVAQDEVITFRELKELKLLLLESLTSFCSGNCAFNFPSLERLVVDDCPDMKIFSEGKLSTPKLHKVERRGEACWDWKDDLNTTIRKYASFHRMVAGVWSDDSGLQLEATTWFRNLLSIERSPQIDEVIQSGVVPRFVEFLMRVDYPQLHFQAAWALTNIASGTSENTKVVIDDGAVPIFVKLLASPSEDVREQAVWAMGNIGGDSLGCRNLVLREEALIPVLEQLKDHTKLSMLRTATWTLSNLCRGMPQPPFDQVRPALPALAQLIRSNDEEVLTYACWTLAYLADGTNDKIQAVIEAGVCPRLVELLGHSSSSVLAPALGTVGNIVTGDDFQTQYIINCGALPYFLDILVHNHEEIIKKKISWIISNITAGNREQIQAVIDSGLIGPIVNLLQNAEFDTKKEAAWAISNASSRGTHDQIKYLVRTGCIKPLCGLLQCADPKIVTVCLEGLENILKVGVAEMNTGTAVGDFNQYAQLVEEAEGLEKIENLRSRDVNGISEKAVKILETYWSSRVIGRGR
;
A
#
# COMPACT_ATOMS: atom_id res chain seq x y z
N MET A 1 -67.88 10.91 -4.67
CA MET A 1 -66.57 11.61 -4.60
C MET A 1 -66.60 12.51 -3.38
N LYS A 2 -66.02 12.06 -2.26
CA LYS A 2 -65.78 12.86 -1.05
C LYS A 2 -64.37 12.53 -0.53
N LEU A 3 -63.38 12.85 -1.36
CA LEU A 3 -62.20 13.61 -0.93
C LEU A 3 -62.71 15.05 -0.85
N LEU A 4 -62.33 15.82 0.17
CA LEU A 4 -63.03 17.06 0.55
C LEU A 4 -63.49 17.97 -0.60
N GLN A 5 -64.76 18.37 -0.50
CA GLN A 5 -65.24 19.66 -0.94
C GLN A 5 -64.36 20.71 -0.25
N ILE A 6 -63.40 21.25 -1.00
CA ILE A 6 -62.58 22.38 -0.56
C ILE A 6 -63.54 23.56 -0.39
N GLY A 7 -63.61 24.10 0.82
CA GLY A 7 -64.25 25.39 1.06
C GLY A 7 -63.40 26.48 0.40
N GLY A 8 -63.70 26.77 -0.86
CA GLY A 8 -63.00 27.74 -1.70
C GLY A 8 -63.03 27.24 -3.14
N LEU A 9 -63.79 27.94 -3.98
CA LEU A 9 -64.01 27.57 -5.37
C LEU A 9 -62.72 27.30 -6.16
N ASP A 10 -62.87 26.31 -7.05
CA ASP A 10 -62.07 25.99 -8.23
C ASP A 10 -60.80 25.11 -8.08
N ALA A 11 -60.87 23.99 -8.82
CA ALA A 11 -59.86 23.00 -9.19
C ALA A 11 -59.66 21.79 -8.25
N TRP A 12 -60.01 20.58 -8.72
CA TRP A 12 -59.10 19.58 -9.33
C TRP A 12 -59.82 18.22 -9.45
N LEU A 13 -59.86 17.67 -10.67
CA LEU A 13 -60.35 16.33 -10.98
C LEU A 13 -59.21 15.30 -10.80
N PRO A 14 -59.48 14.06 -10.34
CA PRO A 14 -58.48 12.99 -10.31
C PRO A 14 -58.03 12.70 -11.74
N GLU A 15 -56.79 13.04 -12.05
CA GLU A 15 -56.20 12.69 -13.34
C GLU A 15 -55.84 11.19 -13.38
N GLU A 16 -56.44 10.54 -14.38
CA GLU A 16 -56.17 9.20 -14.91
C GLU A 16 -56.47 7.98 -14.00
N LYS A 17 -57.34 7.10 -14.52
CA LYS A 17 -57.43 5.70 -14.07
C LYS A 17 -56.09 5.04 -14.38
N VAL A 18 -55.33 4.71 -13.34
CA VAL A 18 -54.18 3.81 -13.46
C VAL A 18 -54.73 2.38 -13.49
N GLU A 19 -54.06 1.43 -14.14
CA GLU A 19 -54.47 0.01 -14.03
C GLU A 19 -54.64 -0.36 -12.55
N ASN A 20 -55.87 -0.72 -12.17
CA ASN A 20 -56.29 -1.12 -10.82
C ASN A 20 -56.48 -0.04 -9.74
N GLY A 21 -56.64 1.25 -10.06
CA GLY A 21 -57.14 2.24 -9.06
C GLY A 21 -56.97 3.73 -9.41
N MET A 22 -56.88 4.58 -8.38
CA MET A 22 -56.83 6.05 -8.49
C MET A 22 -55.45 6.61 -8.13
N ARG A 23 -55.01 7.65 -8.84
CA ARG A 23 -53.87 8.51 -8.49
C ARG A 23 -54.38 9.85 -7.97
N VAL A 24 -53.81 10.34 -6.87
CA VAL A 24 -54.06 11.67 -6.32
C VAL A 24 -52.73 12.40 -6.17
N GLU A 25 -52.66 13.60 -6.73
CA GLU A 25 -51.51 14.48 -6.65
C GLU A 25 -51.97 15.87 -6.21
N ILE A 26 -51.40 16.33 -5.10
CA ILE A 26 -51.69 17.62 -4.46
C ILE A 26 -50.41 18.44 -4.57
N ILE A 27 -50.43 19.50 -5.37
CA ILE A 27 -49.27 20.37 -5.62
C ILE A 27 -49.66 21.80 -5.27
N GLU A 28 -48.84 22.47 -4.47
CA GLU A 28 -48.93 23.91 -4.17
C GLU A 28 -50.36 24.34 -3.84
N ALA A 29 -50.97 23.71 -2.83
CA ALA A 29 -52.33 24.05 -2.40
C ALA A 29 -52.34 25.51 -1.88
N LYS A 30 -52.61 26.46 -2.79
CA LYS A 30 -52.50 27.92 -2.57
C LYS A 30 -53.38 28.43 -1.42
N TYR A 31 -54.35 27.64 -0.95
CA TYR A 31 -55.28 28.06 0.11
C TYR A 31 -55.53 26.92 1.12
N GLN A 32 -54.99 27.10 2.33
CA GLN A 32 -55.51 26.59 3.61
C GLN A 32 -55.75 25.08 3.78
N LEU A 33 -55.03 24.20 3.07
CA LEU A 33 -55.18 22.75 3.28
C LEU A 33 -54.55 22.32 4.61
N GLU A 34 -55.37 22.20 5.66
CA GLU A 34 -54.96 21.74 6.99
C GLU A 34 -55.09 20.21 7.16
N HIS A 35 -55.93 19.56 6.34
CA HIS A 35 -56.20 18.12 6.37
C HIS A 35 -56.45 17.56 4.96
N ILE A 36 -55.88 16.40 4.61
CA ILE A 36 -56.15 15.71 3.32
C ILE A 36 -57.47 14.93 3.37
N LEU A 37 -57.84 14.40 4.55
CA LEU A 37 -59.05 13.62 4.80
C LEU A 37 -59.67 14.07 6.14
N ILE A 38 -60.99 14.25 6.19
CA ILE A 38 -61.72 14.66 7.42
C ILE A 38 -62.55 13.52 8.02
N GLU A 39 -62.92 12.47 7.27
CA GLU A 39 -63.64 11.28 7.76
C GLU A 39 -63.30 10.00 6.95
N GLU A 40 -63.64 8.81 7.47
CA GLU A 40 -63.51 7.52 6.79
C GLU A 40 -64.23 7.55 5.43
N SER A 41 -63.46 7.52 4.34
CA SER A 41 -63.98 7.51 2.98
C SER A 41 -63.54 6.22 2.31
N SER A 42 -64.49 5.43 1.81
CA SER A 42 -64.22 4.20 1.04
C SER A 42 -63.34 4.42 -0.21
N VAL A 43 -63.07 5.68 -0.54
CA VAL A 43 -62.17 6.14 -1.61
C VAL A 43 -60.69 5.83 -1.31
N THR A 44 -60.26 5.80 -0.05
CA THR A 44 -58.85 5.56 0.31
C THR A 44 -58.39 4.14 -0.06
N ASN A 45 -59.33 3.18 -0.05
CA ASN A 45 -59.07 1.81 -0.51
C ASN A 45 -58.89 1.71 -2.02
N ASN A 46 -59.30 2.70 -2.82
CA ASN A 46 -59.04 2.71 -4.27
C ASN A 46 -57.80 3.51 -4.65
N LEU A 47 -57.12 4.14 -3.68
CA LEU A 47 -55.95 4.97 -3.93
C LEU A 47 -54.69 4.11 -4.11
N VAL A 48 -54.02 4.31 -5.24
CA VAL A 48 -52.81 3.60 -5.65
C VAL A 48 -51.58 4.49 -5.53
N ILE A 49 -51.71 5.79 -5.86
CA ILE A 49 -50.62 6.76 -5.78
C ILE A 49 -51.10 7.99 -5.02
N LEU A 50 -50.36 8.40 -3.99
CA LEU A 50 -50.56 9.65 -3.26
C LEU A 50 -49.30 10.49 -3.34
N ARG A 51 -49.40 11.69 -3.93
CA ARG A 51 -48.33 12.67 -3.98
C ARG A 51 -48.79 13.97 -3.35
N VAL A 52 -48.02 14.49 -2.39
CA VAL A 52 -48.29 15.75 -1.69
C VAL A 52 -47.05 16.61 -1.76
N LYS A 53 -47.17 17.80 -2.33
CA LYS A 53 -46.06 18.72 -2.58
C LYS A 53 -46.43 20.15 -2.26
N GLY A 54 -45.60 20.88 -1.52
CA GLY A 54 -45.79 22.33 -1.32
C GLY A 54 -46.99 22.67 -0.43
N CYS A 55 -47.32 21.83 0.55
CA CYS A 55 -48.50 21.99 1.41
C CYS A 55 -48.09 22.45 2.82
N ASP A 56 -47.61 23.68 2.94
CA ASP A 56 -46.98 24.18 4.17
C ASP A 56 -47.94 24.39 5.35
N ARG A 57 -49.26 24.38 5.18
CA ARG A 57 -50.20 24.46 6.32
C ARG A 57 -50.66 23.10 6.85
N LEU A 58 -50.30 22.02 6.15
CA LEU A 58 -50.68 20.67 6.53
C LEU A 58 -49.92 20.26 7.79
N VAL A 59 -50.62 19.90 8.86
CA VAL A 59 -50.00 19.46 10.13
C VAL A 59 -49.93 17.93 10.21
N ASN A 60 -50.97 17.25 9.72
CA ASN A 60 -51.08 15.79 9.68
C ASN A 60 -51.45 15.36 8.27
N LEU A 61 -50.76 14.36 7.71
CA LEU A 61 -51.06 13.86 6.38
C LEU A 61 -52.46 13.27 6.32
N VAL A 62 -52.80 12.38 7.25
CA VAL A 62 -54.10 11.69 7.32
C VAL A 62 -54.53 11.43 8.77
N PRO A 63 -55.84 11.31 9.06
CA PRO A 63 -56.34 10.83 10.34
C PRO A 63 -55.87 9.40 10.67
N SER A 64 -55.74 9.07 11.95
CA SER A 64 -55.30 7.74 12.42
C SER A 64 -56.24 6.58 12.06
N SER A 65 -57.53 6.87 11.79
CA SER A 65 -58.52 5.89 11.32
C SER A 65 -58.40 5.55 9.82
N THR A 66 -57.48 6.19 9.10
CA THR A 66 -57.37 6.01 7.63
C THR A 66 -56.77 4.66 7.26
N SER A 67 -57.37 3.99 6.26
CA SER A 67 -56.87 2.71 5.72
C SER A 67 -56.50 2.84 4.24
N PHE A 68 -55.29 2.37 3.88
CA PHE A 68 -54.71 2.42 2.55
C PHE A 68 -54.34 1.02 2.04
N GLN A 69 -55.33 0.20 1.68
CA GLN A 69 -55.09 -1.19 1.28
C GLN A 69 -54.43 -1.36 -0.10
N ASN A 70 -54.58 -0.38 -1.00
CA ASN A 70 -54.11 -0.46 -2.39
C ASN A 70 -52.99 0.52 -2.74
N LEU A 71 -52.50 1.31 -1.78
CA LEU A 71 -51.49 2.33 -2.03
C LEU A 71 -50.14 1.68 -2.35
N THR A 72 -49.59 1.98 -3.53
CA THR A 72 -48.27 1.51 -3.98
C THR A 72 -47.20 2.59 -3.90
N ASN A 73 -47.57 3.87 -4.02
CA ASN A 73 -46.62 4.97 -4.00
C ASN A 73 -47.08 6.10 -3.07
N LEU A 74 -46.23 6.47 -2.12
CA LEU A 74 -46.41 7.63 -1.26
C LEU A 74 -45.24 8.59 -1.45
N VAL A 75 -45.54 9.83 -1.84
CA VAL A 75 -44.53 10.89 -1.98
C VAL A 75 -45.00 12.13 -1.24
N VAL A 76 -44.21 12.61 -0.29
CA VAL A 76 -44.47 13.85 0.46
C VAL A 76 -43.24 14.74 0.33
N SER A 77 -43.40 15.97 -0.15
CA SER A 77 -42.26 16.88 -0.27
C SER A 77 -42.61 18.34 -0.03
N ARG A 78 -41.66 19.13 0.51
CA ARG A 78 -41.83 20.58 0.70
C ARG A 78 -43.10 20.92 1.49
N CYS A 79 -43.29 20.28 2.64
CA CYS A 79 -44.45 20.49 3.52
C CYS A 79 -43.94 20.87 4.91
N ASN A 80 -43.55 22.13 5.10
CA ASN A 80 -42.66 22.50 6.20
C ASN A 80 -43.32 22.49 7.59
N ASN A 81 -44.66 22.59 7.69
CA ASN A 81 -45.36 22.44 8.97
C ASN A 81 -45.90 21.04 9.27
N LEU A 82 -45.66 20.06 8.39
CA LEU A 82 -46.09 18.68 8.59
C LEU A 82 -45.35 18.07 9.78
N LYS A 83 -46.11 17.57 10.76
CA LYS A 83 -45.58 16.92 11.96
C LYS A 83 -45.76 15.42 11.92
N ILE A 84 -46.91 14.94 11.43
CA ILE A 84 -47.28 13.52 11.40
C ILE A 84 -47.50 13.09 9.95
N VAL A 85 -46.65 12.16 9.48
CA VAL A 85 -46.82 11.56 8.14
C VAL A 85 -47.82 10.42 8.21
N ILE A 86 -47.64 9.43 9.07
CA ILE A 86 -48.62 8.35 9.31
C ILE A 86 -48.57 7.90 10.77
N THR A 87 -49.64 7.28 11.26
CA THR A 87 -49.63 6.60 12.56
C THR A 87 -49.37 5.09 12.41
N SER A 88 -49.02 4.40 13.49
CA SER A 88 -48.82 2.94 13.47
C SER A 88 -50.04 2.16 12.95
N SER A 89 -51.25 2.61 13.28
CA SER A 89 -52.50 2.02 12.75
C SER A 89 -52.61 2.15 11.23
N VAL A 90 -52.29 3.33 10.68
CA VAL A 90 -52.29 3.55 9.22
C VAL A 90 -51.19 2.73 8.55
N ALA A 91 -50.00 2.68 9.15
CA ALA A 91 -48.84 1.96 8.63
C ALA A 91 -49.12 0.46 8.39
N LYS A 92 -49.93 -0.17 9.25
CA LYS A 92 -50.35 -1.57 9.07
C LYS A 92 -51.16 -1.83 7.81
N THR A 93 -51.87 -0.83 7.32
CA THR A 93 -52.74 -0.98 6.14
C THR A 93 -51.96 -0.91 4.82
N LEU A 94 -50.73 -0.35 4.86
CA LEU A 94 -49.85 -0.09 3.70
C LEU A 94 -49.13 -1.35 3.18
N VAL A 95 -49.82 -2.49 3.10
CA VAL A 95 -49.24 -3.78 2.72
C VAL A 95 -48.79 -3.87 1.26
N ARG A 96 -49.37 -3.04 0.37
CA ARG A 96 -49.04 -2.97 -1.07
C ARG A 96 -48.07 -1.85 -1.42
N LEU A 97 -47.59 -1.09 -0.43
CA LEU A 97 -46.71 0.05 -0.67
C LEU A 97 -45.38 -0.44 -1.23
N ARG A 98 -44.96 0.10 -2.38
CA ARG A 98 -43.72 -0.26 -3.10
C ARG A 98 -42.67 0.84 -3.04
N TYR A 99 -43.10 2.09 -2.95
CA TYR A 99 -42.24 3.27 -2.93
C TYR A 99 -42.72 4.29 -1.90
N MET A 100 -41.80 4.75 -1.05
CA MET A 100 -42.03 5.85 -0.13
C MET A 100 -40.91 6.90 -0.25
N GLU A 101 -41.26 8.16 -0.46
CA GLU A 101 -40.32 9.28 -0.47
C GLU A 101 -40.86 10.43 0.38
N ILE A 102 -40.04 10.89 1.33
CA ILE A 102 -40.34 12.03 2.19
C ILE A 102 -39.14 12.97 2.11
N ALA A 103 -39.38 14.18 1.59
CA ALA A 103 -38.30 15.09 1.22
C ALA A 103 -38.55 16.55 1.62
N SER A 104 -37.55 17.26 2.15
CA SER A 104 -37.63 18.70 2.43
C SER A 104 -38.84 19.08 3.28
N CYS A 105 -38.96 18.52 4.48
CA CYS A 105 -40.08 18.76 5.40
C CYS A 105 -39.55 18.97 6.83
N ASP A 106 -39.43 20.23 7.24
CA ASP A 106 -38.56 20.61 8.35
C ASP A 106 -39.07 20.18 9.75
N LYS A 107 -40.39 20.08 9.95
CA LYS A 107 -40.99 19.80 11.28
C LYS A 107 -41.30 18.34 11.58
N ILE A 108 -40.97 17.43 10.66
CA ILE A 108 -41.18 16.00 10.86
C ILE A 108 -40.10 15.47 11.80
N LYS A 109 -40.50 15.03 13.00
CA LYS A 109 -39.61 14.36 13.96
C LYS A 109 -39.57 12.85 13.79
N GLU A 110 -40.70 12.29 13.37
CA GLU A 110 -40.82 10.86 13.06
C GLU A 110 -41.78 10.64 11.90
N ILE A 111 -41.53 9.58 11.13
CA ILE A 111 -42.34 9.22 9.96
C ILE A 111 -43.60 8.47 10.40
N VAL A 112 -43.43 7.53 11.34
CA VAL A 112 -44.51 6.75 11.94
C VAL A 112 -44.65 7.13 13.40
N LEU A 113 -45.75 7.81 13.75
CA LEU A 113 -46.12 8.09 15.13
C LEU A 113 -46.83 6.86 15.74
N GLY A 114 -46.36 6.39 16.89
CA GLY A 114 -47.05 5.34 17.65
C GLY A 114 -48.40 5.83 18.21
N ASP A 115 -49.48 5.10 17.95
CA ASP A 115 -50.80 5.34 18.55
C ASP A 115 -51.18 4.22 19.54
N ASP A 116 -51.84 4.59 20.65
CA ASP A 116 -52.19 3.71 21.81
C ASP A 116 -53.12 2.52 21.46
N VAL A 117 -53.51 2.38 20.19
CA VAL A 117 -54.44 1.37 19.68
C VAL A 117 -53.71 0.07 19.31
N VAL A 118 -52.39 0.14 19.11
CA VAL A 118 -51.58 -1.01 18.72
C VAL A 118 -50.98 -1.67 19.96
N ALA A 119 -51.28 -2.96 20.18
CA ALA A 119 -50.62 -3.74 21.22
C ALA A 119 -49.09 -3.70 21.01
N GLN A 120 -48.33 -3.56 22.10
CA GLN A 120 -46.87 -3.39 22.10
C GLN A 120 -46.08 -4.51 21.38
N ASP A 121 -46.73 -5.63 21.06
CA ASP A 121 -46.12 -6.81 20.43
C ASP A 121 -46.49 -7.03 18.94
N GLU A 122 -47.32 -6.17 18.33
CA GLU A 122 -47.72 -6.37 16.93
C GLU A 122 -46.67 -5.84 15.92
N VAL A 123 -46.33 -6.68 14.93
CA VAL A 123 -45.32 -6.38 13.90
C VAL A 123 -45.95 -5.66 12.71
N ILE A 124 -45.54 -4.42 12.46
CA ILE A 124 -45.91 -3.63 11.28
C ILE A 124 -45.08 -4.12 10.09
N THR A 125 -45.73 -4.68 9.07
CA THR A 125 -45.06 -5.29 7.91
C THR A 125 -45.31 -4.52 6.62
N PHE A 126 -44.27 -3.88 6.08
CA PHE A 126 -44.28 -3.28 4.74
C PHE A 126 -43.88 -4.33 3.70
N ARG A 127 -44.85 -5.17 3.29
CA ARG A 127 -44.59 -6.40 2.52
C ARG A 127 -43.95 -6.15 1.15
N GLU A 128 -44.43 -5.15 0.40
CA GLU A 128 -44.00 -4.89 -0.97
C GLU A 128 -43.02 -3.71 -1.11
N LEU A 129 -42.63 -3.05 0.00
CA LEU A 129 -41.83 -1.83 -0.05
C LEU A 129 -40.43 -2.15 -0.55
N LYS A 130 -40.08 -1.66 -1.74
CA LYS A 130 -38.79 -1.88 -2.38
C LYS A 130 -37.82 -0.75 -2.13
N GLU A 131 -38.33 0.47 -2.08
CA GLU A 131 -37.53 1.67 -1.98
C GLU A 131 -38.12 2.69 -1.00
N LEU A 132 -37.30 3.14 -0.07
CA LEU A 132 -37.60 4.18 0.92
C LEU A 132 -36.57 5.30 0.81
N LYS A 133 -37.02 6.55 0.70
CA LYS A 133 -36.18 7.74 0.67
C LYS A 133 -36.57 8.75 1.74
N LEU A 134 -35.60 9.14 2.55
CA LEU A 134 -35.69 10.19 3.56
C LEU A 134 -34.63 11.23 3.20
N LEU A 135 -35.05 12.40 2.74
CA LEU A 135 -34.15 13.37 2.12
C LEU A 135 -34.36 14.77 2.73
N LEU A 136 -33.30 15.46 3.14
CA LEU A 136 -33.39 16.86 3.59
C LEU A 136 -34.43 17.03 4.71
N LEU A 137 -34.31 16.25 5.79
CA LEU A 137 -35.25 16.25 6.92
C LEU A 137 -34.53 16.67 8.20
N GLU A 138 -34.44 17.98 8.43
CA GLU A 138 -33.62 18.57 9.49
C GLU A 138 -33.97 18.07 10.90
N SER A 139 -35.27 18.02 11.24
CA SER A 139 -35.72 17.63 12.60
C SER A 139 -35.98 16.13 12.78
N LEU A 140 -35.73 15.29 11.78
CA LEU A 140 -36.08 13.87 11.84
C LEU A 140 -35.17 13.15 12.83
N THR A 141 -35.72 12.63 13.92
CA THR A 141 -34.94 11.89 14.93
C THR A 141 -34.93 10.38 14.69
N SER A 142 -36.01 9.84 14.12
CA SER A 142 -36.18 8.40 13.86
C SER A 142 -37.30 8.12 12.84
N PHE A 143 -37.29 6.97 12.18
CA PHE A 143 -38.44 6.51 11.37
C PHE A 143 -39.67 6.28 12.27
N CYS A 144 -39.46 5.70 13.45
CA CYS A 144 -40.48 5.55 14.50
C CYS A 144 -39.81 5.56 15.88
N SER A 145 -40.28 6.41 16.80
CA SER A 145 -39.77 6.43 18.17
C SER A 145 -40.50 5.48 19.11
N GLY A 146 -41.68 4.99 18.73
CA GLY A 146 -42.38 3.94 19.47
C GLY A 146 -41.66 2.60 19.40
N ASN A 147 -41.84 1.75 20.42
CA ASN A 147 -41.35 0.37 20.45
C ASN A 147 -42.12 -0.56 19.48
N CYS A 148 -42.44 -0.08 18.28
CA CYS A 148 -43.12 -0.84 17.23
C CYS A 148 -42.11 -1.77 16.54
N ALA A 149 -42.45 -3.04 16.41
CA ALA A 149 -41.67 -3.97 15.60
C ALA A 149 -41.96 -3.75 14.11
N PHE A 150 -40.92 -3.60 13.29
CA PHE A 150 -41.04 -3.41 11.84
C PHE A 150 -40.41 -4.55 11.06
N ASN A 151 -41.10 -4.97 9.99
CA ASN A 151 -40.60 -5.96 9.05
C ASN A 151 -40.71 -5.44 7.59
N PHE A 152 -39.58 -5.43 6.90
CA PHE A 152 -39.41 -4.95 5.53
C PHE A 152 -38.84 -6.08 4.65
N PRO A 153 -39.64 -7.10 4.31
CA PRO A 153 -39.14 -8.30 3.61
C PRO A 153 -38.69 -8.05 2.16
N SER A 154 -39.09 -6.93 1.55
CA SER A 154 -38.82 -6.60 0.15
C SER A 154 -37.95 -5.36 -0.04
N LEU A 155 -37.48 -4.72 1.03
CA LEU A 155 -36.75 -3.45 0.93
C LEU A 155 -35.36 -3.73 0.36
N GLU A 156 -35.12 -3.24 -0.84
CA GLU A 156 -33.87 -3.41 -1.59
C GLU A 156 -32.99 -2.15 -1.50
N ARG A 157 -33.62 -0.97 -1.39
CA ARG A 157 -32.94 0.32 -1.39
C ARG A 157 -33.49 1.26 -0.32
N LEU A 158 -32.62 1.70 0.58
CA LEU A 158 -32.89 2.76 1.54
C LEU A 158 -31.96 3.93 1.26
N VAL A 159 -32.52 5.11 1.01
CA VAL A 159 -31.76 6.36 0.86
C VAL A 159 -32.03 7.26 2.06
N VAL A 160 -30.99 7.61 2.80
CA VAL A 160 -31.04 8.62 3.87
C VAL A 160 -29.99 9.66 3.53
N ASP A 161 -30.44 10.88 3.27
CA ASP A 161 -29.56 11.98 2.85
C ASP A 161 -29.97 13.26 3.57
N ASP A 162 -29.00 13.91 4.20
CA ASP A 162 -29.17 15.18 4.92
C ASP A 162 -30.32 15.15 5.94
N CYS A 163 -30.20 14.21 6.89
CA CYS A 163 -31.11 14.03 8.04
C CYS A 163 -30.28 14.08 9.34
N PRO A 164 -29.76 15.26 9.73
CA PRO A 164 -28.70 15.39 10.73
C PRO A 164 -29.11 14.93 12.15
N ASP A 165 -30.38 15.09 12.52
CA ASP A 165 -30.89 14.71 13.84
C ASP A 165 -31.23 13.22 13.98
N MET A 166 -31.15 12.45 12.89
CA MET A 166 -31.64 11.07 12.86
C MET A 166 -30.65 10.14 13.56
N LYS A 167 -31.01 9.66 14.76
CA LYS A 167 -30.11 8.84 15.59
C LYS A 167 -30.29 7.35 15.39
N ILE A 168 -31.50 6.91 15.07
CA ILE A 168 -31.86 5.50 14.88
C ILE A 168 -32.93 5.41 13.81
N PHE A 169 -33.12 4.23 13.22
CA PHE A 169 -34.30 3.96 12.42
C PHE A 169 -35.52 3.77 13.32
N SER A 170 -35.46 2.81 14.24
CA SER A 170 -36.59 2.44 15.11
C SER A 170 -36.11 1.86 16.44
N GLU A 171 -36.80 2.15 17.55
CA GLU A 171 -36.51 1.55 18.86
C GLU A 171 -36.94 0.08 18.93
N GLY A 172 -38.05 -0.27 18.28
CA GLY A 172 -38.56 -1.64 18.25
C GLY A 172 -37.80 -2.58 17.31
N LYS A 173 -38.16 -3.87 17.39
CA LYS A 173 -37.48 -4.96 16.66
C LYS A 173 -37.57 -4.75 15.14
N LEU A 174 -36.44 -4.74 14.46
CA LEU A 174 -36.36 -4.45 13.02
C LEU A 174 -35.87 -5.66 12.23
N SER A 175 -36.55 -5.97 11.12
CA SER A 175 -36.17 -7.02 10.18
C SER A 175 -36.19 -6.48 8.74
N THR A 176 -35.04 -6.53 8.06
CA THR A 176 -34.81 -5.96 6.72
C THR A 176 -34.05 -6.94 5.81
N PRO A 177 -34.49 -8.19 5.60
CA PRO A 177 -33.65 -9.29 5.08
C PRO A 177 -33.04 -9.10 3.68
N LYS A 178 -33.55 -8.17 2.86
CA LYS A 178 -33.07 -7.91 1.49
C LYS A 178 -32.30 -6.61 1.31
N LEU A 179 -32.28 -5.77 2.33
CA LEU A 179 -31.47 -4.57 2.26
C LEU A 179 -30.02 -5.06 2.46
N HIS A 180 -29.07 -4.49 1.73
CA HIS A 180 -27.65 -4.85 1.92
C HIS A 180 -26.78 -3.61 2.09
N LYS A 181 -27.37 -2.44 1.88
CA LYS A 181 -26.63 -1.20 1.77
C LYS A 181 -27.58 0.00 1.97
N VAL A 182 -27.10 1.07 2.60
CA VAL A 182 -27.83 2.33 2.75
C VAL A 182 -27.19 3.35 1.82
N GLU A 183 -27.96 4.04 1.01
CA GLU A 183 -27.44 4.95 -0.02
C GLU A 183 -27.58 6.42 0.39
N ARG A 184 -26.63 7.24 -0.07
CA ARG A 184 -26.76 8.70 -0.10
C ARG A 184 -27.01 9.14 -1.54
N ARG A 185 -27.70 10.26 -1.74
CA ARG A 185 -27.94 10.79 -3.08
C ARG A 185 -26.60 11.18 -3.74
N GLY A 186 -26.20 10.45 -4.77
CA GLY A 186 -25.04 10.81 -5.61
C GLY A 186 -23.68 10.25 -5.16
N GLU A 187 -23.62 9.45 -4.10
CA GLU A 187 -22.38 8.83 -3.60
C GLU A 187 -22.41 7.30 -3.69
N ALA A 188 -21.22 6.68 -3.64
CA ALA A 188 -21.08 5.24 -3.46
C ALA A 188 -21.58 4.84 -2.06
N CYS A 189 -22.13 3.63 -1.97
CA CYS A 189 -23.04 3.21 -0.93
C CYS A 189 -22.35 2.70 0.36
N TRP A 190 -23.04 2.77 1.51
CA TRP A 190 -22.60 2.22 2.79
C TRP A 190 -22.95 0.73 2.92
N ASP A 191 -21.96 -0.12 3.19
CA ASP A 191 -22.16 -1.54 3.50
C ASP A 191 -23.00 -1.70 4.78
N TRP A 192 -24.11 -2.43 4.68
CA TRP A 192 -24.91 -2.79 5.85
C TRP A 192 -24.36 -4.08 6.49
N LYS A 193 -23.40 -3.94 7.41
CA LYS A 193 -22.72 -5.07 8.09
C LYS A 193 -23.32 -5.46 9.44
N ASP A 194 -23.91 -4.50 10.16
CA ASP A 194 -24.48 -4.70 11.49
C ASP A 194 -26.03 -4.64 11.42
N ASP A 195 -26.68 -3.94 12.33
CA ASP A 195 -28.09 -3.57 12.24
C ASP A 195 -28.27 -2.14 11.68
N LEU A 196 -29.47 -1.83 11.17
CA LEU A 196 -29.76 -0.55 10.54
C LEU A 196 -29.61 0.65 11.50
N ASN A 197 -29.91 0.49 12.80
CA ASN A 197 -29.75 1.57 13.77
C ASN A 197 -28.27 1.91 13.96
N THR A 198 -27.41 0.90 14.06
CA THR A 198 -25.96 1.08 14.15
C THR A 198 -25.41 1.82 12.92
N THR A 199 -25.85 1.46 11.71
CA THR A 199 -25.47 2.18 10.48
C THR A 199 -25.90 3.65 10.50
N ILE A 200 -27.14 3.95 10.92
CA ILE A 200 -27.64 5.33 11.01
C ILE A 200 -26.91 6.15 12.08
N ARG A 201 -26.57 5.54 13.24
CA ARG A 201 -25.76 6.21 14.27
C ARG A 201 -24.38 6.61 13.77
N LYS A 202 -23.72 5.71 13.03
CA LYS A 202 -22.41 5.99 12.41
C LYS A 202 -22.53 7.17 11.45
N TYR A 203 -23.57 7.21 10.62
CA TYR A 203 -23.85 8.31 9.70
C TYR A 203 -24.08 9.66 10.41
N ALA A 204 -24.97 9.71 11.39
CA ALA A 204 -25.25 10.95 12.13
C ALA A 204 -24.02 11.47 12.88
N SER A 205 -23.21 10.55 13.41
CA SER A 205 -21.93 10.89 14.05
C SER A 205 -20.96 11.48 13.02
N PHE A 206 -20.81 10.87 11.84
CA PHE A 206 -19.94 11.37 10.78
C PHE A 206 -20.28 12.80 10.38
N HIS A 207 -21.56 13.10 10.10
CA HIS A 207 -21.99 14.45 9.72
C HIS A 207 -21.73 15.49 10.82
N ARG A 208 -22.02 15.13 12.08
CA ARG A 208 -21.72 15.99 13.23
C ARG A 208 -20.22 16.28 13.34
N MET A 209 -19.36 15.30 13.06
CA MET A 209 -17.91 15.48 13.12
C MET A 209 -17.41 16.33 11.95
N VAL A 210 -17.92 16.16 10.72
CA VAL A 210 -17.63 17.09 9.61
C VAL A 210 -17.99 18.52 10.01
N ALA A 211 -19.19 18.75 10.53
CA ALA A 211 -19.62 20.07 11.01
C ALA A 211 -18.73 20.59 12.16
N GLY A 212 -18.27 19.72 13.07
CA GLY A 212 -17.35 20.07 14.15
C GLY A 212 -16.00 20.60 13.64
N VAL A 213 -15.43 19.99 12.60
CA VAL A 213 -14.20 20.47 11.94
C VAL A 213 -14.39 21.86 11.32
N TRP A 214 -15.54 22.13 10.74
CA TRP A 214 -15.86 23.43 10.12
C TRP A 214 -16.40 24.48 11.08
N SER A 215 -16.66 24.12 12.33
CA SER A 215 -17.13 25.07 13.35
C SER A 215 -16.05 26.08 13.73
N ASP A 216 -16.45 27.18 14.36
CA ASP A 216 -15.52 28.16 14.97
C ASP A 216 -15.15 27.80 16.42
N ASP A 217 -15.78 26.77 17.00
CA ASP A 217 -15.53 26.34 18.38
C ASP A 217 -14.30 25.43 18.44
N SER A 218 -13.26 25.87 19.16
CA SER A 218 -12.01 25.12 19.27
C SER A 218 -12.17 23.77 19.98
N GLY A 219 -13.16 23.61 20.87
CA GLY A 219 -13.46 22.34 21.52
C GLY A 219 -14.04 21.32 20.52
N LEU A 220 -15.02 21.74 19.73
CA LEU A 220 -15.64 20.92 18.67
C LEU A 220 -14.65 20.57 17.57
N GLN A 221 -13.78 21.51 17.17
CA GLN A 221 -12.70 21.24 16.21
C GLN A 221 -11.77 20.12 16.71
N LEU A 222 -11.38 20.16 18.00
CA LEU A 222 -10.53 19.13 18.60
C LEU A 222 -11.26 17.79 18.71
N GLU A 223 -12.49 17.78 19.22
CA GLU A 223 -13.33 16.58 19.33
C GLU A 223 -13.44 15.87 17.97
N ALA A 224 -13.82 16.64 16.94
CA ALA A 224 -14.03 16.11 15.60
C ALA A 224 -12.74 15.64 14.93
N THR A 225 -11.65 16.42 15.02
CA THR A 225 -10.35 16.01 14.45
C THR A 225 -9.81 14.75 15.12
N THR A 226 -9.97 14.63 16.45
CA THR A 226 -9.62 13.41 17.20
C THR A 226 -10.43 12.21 16.74
N TRP A 227 -11.72 12.42 16.49
CA TRP A 227 -12.62 11.38 15.98
C TRP A 227 -12.19 10.90 14.59
N PHE A 228 -11.90 11.81 13.65
CA PHE A 228 -11.41 11.46 12.33
C PHE A 228 -10.07 10.73 12.37
N ARG A 229 -9.12 11.19 13.20
CA ARG A 229 -7.87 10.45 13.41
C ARG A 229 -8.14 9.00 13.84
N ASN A 230 -9.02 8.79 14.81
CA ASN A 230 -9.36 7.43 15.27
C ASN A 230 -9.98 6.59 14.16
N LEU A 231 -10.88 7.18 13.36
CA LEU A 231 -11.49 6.52 12.22
C LEU A 231 -10.44 6.07 11.19
N LEU A 232 -9.46 6.92 10.93
CA LEU A 232 -8.36 6.67 10.01
C LEU A 232 -7.31 5.69 10.54
N SER A 233 -7.31 5.40 11.85
CA SER A 233 -6.33 4.50 12.49
C SER A 233 -6.78 3.04 12.53
N ILE A 234 -7.90 2.69 11.89
CA ILE A 234 -8.45 1.32 11.92
C ILE A 234 -7.67 0.42 10.95
N GLU A 235 -6.97 -0.58 11.50
CA GLU A 235 -6.01 -1.44 10.76
C GLU A 235 -6.58 -2.17 9.52
N ARG A 236 -7.84 -2.64 9.56
CA ARG A 236 -8.36 -3.56 8.54
C ARG A 236 -9.13 -2.90 7.39
N SER A 237 -9.45 -1.61 7.50
CA SER A 237 -10.13 -0.82 6.44
C SER A 237 -10.31 0.64 6.91
N PRO A 238 -9.26 1.47 6.89
CA PRO A 238 -9.40 2.87 7.22
C PRO A 238 -10.28 3.55 6.15
N GLN A 239 -11.27 4.33 6.58
CA GLN A 239 -12.23 5.00 5.69
C GLN A 239 -11.63 6.27 5.05
N ILE A 240 -10.46 6.14 4.43
CA ILE A 240 -9.67 7.29 3.93
C ILE A 240 -10.42 8.04 2.83
N ASP A 241 -10.95 7.32 1.83
CA ASP A 241 -11.64 7.92 0.70
C ASP A 241 -12.90 8.70 1.13
N GLU A 242 -13.61 8.19 2.14
CA GLU A 242 -14.80 8.83 2.71
C GLU A 242 -14.46 10.13 3.43
N VAL A 243 -13.37 10.11 4.22
CA VAL A 243 -12.87 11.32 4.89
C VAL A 243 -12.42 12.36 3.86
N ILE A 244 -11.72 11.96 2.79
CA ILE A 244 -11.34 12.87 1.70
C ILE A 244 -12.59 13.46 1.03
N GLN A 245 -13.56 12.63 0.65
CA GLN A 245 -14.79 13.06 -0.02
C GLN A 245 -15.64 14.01 0.84
N SER A 246 -15.54 13.93 2.17
CA SER A 246 -16.22 14.86 3.08
C SER A 246 -15.65 16.28 3.07
N GLY A 247 -14.50 16.51 2.42
CA GLY A 247 -13.91 17.83 2.24
C GLY A 247 -13.18 18.37 3.47
N VAL A 248 -12.88 17.56 4.49
CA VAL A 248 -12.22 18.02 5.72
C VAL A 248 -10.70 18.21 5.60
N VAL A 249 -10.06 17.69 4.54
CA VAL A 249 -8.59 17.71 4.37
C VAL A 249 -7.99 19.13 4.35
N PRO A 250 -8.51 20.09 3.55
CA PRO A 250 -8.00 21.46 3.57
C PRO A 250 -8.06 22.08 4.98
N ARG A 251 -9.11 21.74 5.75
CA ARG A 251 -9.29 22.25 7.10
C ARG A 251 -8.31 21.61 8.09
N PHE A 252 -7.95 20.34 7.93
CA PHE A 252 -6.85 19.74 8.67
C PHE A 252 -5.51 20.41 8.36
N VAL A 253 -5.26 20.77 7.10
CA VAL A 253 -4.04 21.51 6.72
C VAL A 253 -4.01 22.89 7.38
N GLU A 254 -5.15 23.59 7.46
CA GLU A 254 -5.25 24.85 8.22
C GLU A 254 -4.98 24.64 9.72
N PHE A 255 -5.46 23.54 10.30
CA PHE A 255 -5.21 23.20 11.71
C PHE A 255 -3.73 22.91 12.02
N LEU A 256 -2.93 22.45 11.03
CA LEU A 256 -1.47 22.34 11.22
C LEU A 256 -0.81 23.68 11.56
N MET A 257 -1.39 24.80 11.10
CA MET A 257 -0.85 26.14 11.35
C MET A 257 -1.28 26.72 12.70
N ARG A 258 -2.20 26.06 13.43
CA ARG A 258 -2.71 26.49 14.75
C ARG A 258 -1.73 26.15 15.87
N VAL A 259 -0.53 26.72 15.81
CA VAL A 259 0.52 26.57 16.85
C VAL A 259 0.08 27.09 18.23
N ASP A 260 -0.91 27.98 18.26
CA ASP A 260 -1.59 28.46 19.47
C ASP A 260 -2.41 27.36 20.17
N TYR A 261 -2.72 26.26 19.48
CA TYR A 261 -3.50 25.15 20.01
C TYR A 261 -2.85 23.78 19.76
N PRO A 262 -1.83 23.40 20.57
CA PRO A 262 -0.98 22.24 20.31
C PRO A 262 -1.73 20.90 20.18
N GLN A 263 -2.83 20.73 20.93
CA GLN A 263 -3.63 19.51 20.86
C GLN A 263 -4.28 19.35 19.49
N LEU A 264 -4.96 20.38 18.98
CA LEU A 264 -5.63 20.34 17.67
C LEU A 264 -4.61 20.15 16.53
N HIS A 265 -3.53 20.92 16.59
CA HIS A 265 -2.41 20.80 15.67
C HIS A 265 -1.89 19.36 15.59
N PHE A 266 -1.62 18.72 16.72
CA PHE A 266 -1.13 17.35 16.77
C PHE A 266 -2.15 16.36 16.19
N GLN A 267 -3.45 16.51 16.49
CA GLN A 267 -4.49 15.65 15.92
C GLN A 267 -4.59 15.79 14.40
N ALA A 268 -4.48 17.01 13.88
CA ALA A 268 -4.52 17.27 12.45
C ALA A 268 -3.31 16.66 11.73
N ALA A 269 -2.11 16.79 12.29
CA ALA A 269 -0.90 16.16 11.77
C ALA A 269 -1.04 14.64 11.68
N TRP A 270 -1.61 14.01 12.72
CA TRP A 270 -1.82 12.58 12.73
C TRP A 270 -2.89 12.14 11.72
N ALA A 271 -4.03 12.83 11.66
CA ALA A 271 -5.06 12.54 10.67
C ALA A 271 -4.52 12.60 9.23
N LEU A 272 -3.77 13.66 8.88
CA LEU A 272 -3.15 13.80 7.56
C LEU A 272 -2.08 12.74 7.29
N THR A 273 -1.31 12.33 8.30
CA THR A 273 -0.33 11.24 8.17
C THR A 273 -0.99 9.92 7.80
N ASN A 274 -2.13 9.61 8.44
CA ASN A 274 -2.90 8.39 8.14
C ASN A 274 -3.51 8.46 6.74
N ILE A 275 -4.01 9.62 6.31
CA ILE A 275 -4.49 9.82 4.93
C ILE A 275 -3.35 9.57 3.92
N ALA A 276 -2.16 10.12 4.17
CA ALA A 276 -0.98 9.92 3.32
C ALA A 276 -0.40 8.49 3.35
N SER A 277 -0.86 7.62 4.26
CA SER A 277 -0.49 6.19 4.28
C SER A 277 -1.36 5.31 3.38
N GLY A 278 -2.39 5.90 2.76
CA GLY A 278 -3.34 5.22 1.87
C GLY A 278 -2.81 4.99 0.46
N THR A 279 -3.68 5.17 -0.54
CA THR A 279 -3.31 5.06 -1.96
C THR A 279 -2.53 6.29 -2.45
N SER A 280 -1.91 6.19 -3.62
CA SER A 280 -1.22 7.33 -4.24
C SER A 280 -2.16 8.50 -4.52
N GLU A 281 -3.45 8.23 -4.81
CA GLU A 281 -4.48 9.25 -4.92
C GLU A 281 -4.75 9.94 -3.57
N ASN A 282 -4.77 9.21 -2.45
CA ASN A 282 -4.94 9.79 -1.12
C ASN A 282 -3.75 10.69 -0.75
N THR A 283 -2.52 10.22 -0.99
CA THR A 283 -1.29 11.00 -0.80
C THR A 283 -1.29 12.27 -1.64
N LYS A 284 -1.75 12.18 -2.89
CA LYS A 284 -1.85 13.33 -3.80
C LYS A 284 -2.79 14.41 -3.26
N VAL A 285 -3.91 14.06 -2.63
CA VAL A 285 -4.81 15.06 -2.01
C VAL A 285 -4.08 15.87 -0.93
N VAL A 286 -3.35 15.19 -0.03
CA VAL A 286 -2.57 15.85 1.03
C VAL A 286 -1.49 16.78 0.45
N ILE A 287 -0.88 16.39 -0.67
CA ILE A 287 0.09 17.21 -1.40
C ILE A 287 -0.58 18.42 -2.05
N ASP A 288 -1.67 18.20 -2.79
CA ASP A 288 -2.38 19.23 -3.56
C ASP A 288 -2.98 20.31 -2.64
N ASP A 289 -3.36 19.95 -1.40
CA ASP A 289 -3.78 20.89 -0.34
C ASP A 289 -2.61 21.62 0.35
N GLY A 290 -1.36 21.37 -0.03
CA GLY A 290 -0.20 22.16 0.40
C GLY A 290 0.38 21.78 1.77
N ALA A 291 0.20 20.53 2.22
CA ALA A 291 0.66 20.10 3.55
C ALA A 291 2.20 19.97 3.67
N VAL A 292 2.92 19.65 2.58
CA VAL A 292 4.37 19.32 2.63
C VAL A 292 5.23 20.45 3.20
N PRO A 293 5.16 21.71 2.74
CA PRO A 293 5.96 22.79 3.31
C PRO A 293 5.61 23.09 4.77
N ILE A 294 4.39 22.78 5.19
CA ILE A 294 3.97 22.93 6.59
C ILE A 294 4.62 21.84 7.42
N PHE A 295 4.56 20.57 7.01
CA PHE A 295 5.25 19.48 7.69
C PHE A 295 6.75 19.73 7.84
N VAL A 296 7.42 20.29 6.82
CA VAL A 296 8.84 20.70 6.93
C VAL A 296 9.04 21.71 8.06
N LYS A 297 8.18 22.72 8.18
CA LYS A 297 8.24 23.68 9.30
C LYS A 297 7.98 23.03 10.65
N LEU A 298 7.11 22.01 10.70
CA LEU A 298 6.78 21.30 11.94
C LEU A 298 7.94 20.47 12.50
N LEU A 299 8.95 20.15 11.70
CA LEU A 299 10.19 19.51 12.18
C LEU A 299 10.99 20.40 13.15
N ALA A 300 10.71 21.70 13.19
CA ALA A 300 11.26 22.63 14.18
C ALA A 300 10.32 22.91 15.38
N SER A 301 9.21 22.17 15.51
CA SER A 301 8.26 22.34 16.60
C SER A 301 8.90 22.10 17.97
N PRO A 302 8.54 22.86 19.03
CA PRO A 302 8.99 22.57 20.38
C PRO A 302 8.46 21.23 20.91
N SER A 303 7.32 20.75 20.39
CA SER A 303 6.72 19.47 20.77
C SER A 303 7.40 18.31 20.03
N GLU A 304 7.97 17.38 20.77
CA GLU A 304 8.60 16.18 20.22
C GLU A 304 7.60 15.29 19.47
N ASP A 305 6.39 15.12 20.01
CA ASP A 305 5.35 14.31 19.38
C ASP A 305 4.93 14.90 18.02
N VAL A 306 4.87 16.23 17.92
CA VAL A 306 4.59 16.92 16.65
C VAL A 306 5.74 16.74 15.66
N ARG A 307 6.99 16.84 16.10
CA ARG A 307 8.14 16.57 15.24
C ARG A 307 8.11 15.13 14.73
N GLU A 308 7.82 14.16 15.60
CA GLU A 308 7.77 12.74 15.22
C GLU A 308 6.68 12.49 14.20
N GLN A 309 5.50 13.08 14.41
CA GLN A 309 4.39 12.99 13.47
C GLN A 309 4.71 13.63 12.11
N ALA A 310 5.40 14.77 12.11
CA ALA A 310 5.85 15.42 10.87
C ALA A 310 6.89 14.58 10.12
N VAL A 311 7.85 13.96 10.82
CA VAL A 311 8.78 13.00 10.22
C VAL A 311 8.02 11.84 9.59
N TRP A 312 7.05 11.26 10.31
CA TRP A 312 6.25 10.14 9.81
C TRP A 312 5.44 10.51 8.56
N ALA A 313 4.77 11.67 8.56
CA ALA A 313 4.06 12.19 7.39
C ALA A 313 4.98 12.30 6.17
N MET A 314 6.18 12.85 6.36
CA MET A 314 7.17 13.01 5.30
C MET A 314 7.70 11.67 4.80
N GLY A 315 7.83 10.67 5.67
CA GLY A 315 8.18 9.31 5.27
C GLY A 315 7.10 8.62 4.46
N ASN A 316 5.81 8.78 4.80
CA ASN A 316 4.68 8.25 4.01
C ASN A 316 4.63 8.92 2.63
N ILE A 317 4.67 10.26 2.60
CA ILE A 317 4.64 11.03 1.34
C ILE A 317 5.86 10.71 0.48
N GLY A 318 7.06 10.73 1.05
CA GLY A 318 8.30 10.44 0.32
C GLY A 318 8.41 8.98 -0.14
N GLY A 319 7.73 8.05 0.54
CA GLY A 319 7.71 6.63 0.20
C GLY A 319 6.71 6.23 -0.89
N ASP A 320 5.73 7.08 -1.19
CA ASP A 320 4.63 6.79 -2.14
C ASP A 320 5.11 6.63 -3.59
N SER A 321 5.84 7.62 -4.11
CA SER A 321 6.32 7.62 -5.49
C SER A 321 7.59 8.44 -5.68
N LEU A 322 8.26 8.26 -6.82
CA LEU A 322 9.44 9.05 -7.19
C LEU A 322 9.13 10.56 -7.27
N GLY A 323 7.91 10.90 -7.71
CA GLY A 323 7.45 12.28 -7.77
C GLY A 323 7.30 12.90 -6.38
N CYS A 324 6.68 12.16 -5.46
CA CYS A 324 6.48 12.58 -4.07
C CYS A 324 7.82 12.66 -3.30
N ARG A 325 8.71 11.67 -3.45
CA ARG A 325 10.09 11.70 -2.92
C ARG A 325 10.83 12.97 -3.35
N ASN A 326 10.85 13.24 -4.65
CA ASN A 326 11.54 14.41 -5.21
C ASN A 326 10.87 15.72 -4.80
N LEU A 327 9.56 15.74 -4.56
CA LEU A 327 8.87 16.90 -4.00
C LEU A 327 9.36 17.16 -2.57
N VAL A 328 9.35 16.15 -1.71
CA VAL A 328 9.84 16.27 -0.32
C VAL A 328 11.29 16.77 -0.26
N LEU A 329 12.18 16.25 -1.11
CA LEU A 329 13.56 16.72 -1.19
C LEU A 329 13.67 18.17 -1.70
N ARG A 330 12.82 18.57 -2.66
CA ARG A 330 12.77 19.96 -3.17
C ARG A 330 12.28 20.95 -2.13
N GLU A 331 11.45 20.52 -1.19
CA GLU A 331 11.02 21.30 -0.02
C GLU A 331 12.08 21.30 1.11
N GLU A 332 13.31 20.91 0.82
CA GLU A 332 14.47 20.95 1.73
C GLU A 332 14.28 20.16 3.04
N ALA A 333 13.44 19.13 3.02
CA ALA A 333 13.09 18.36 4.23
C ALA A 333 14.24 17.56 4.84
N LEU A 334 15.29 17.24 4.06
CA LEU A 334 16.34 16.32 4.51
C LEU A 334 17.06 16.85 5.75
N ILE A 335 17.55 18.09 5.73
CA ILE A 335 18.33 18.64 6.85
C ILE A 335 17.48 18.69 8.13
N PRO A 336 16.24 19.21 8.12
CA PRO A 336 15.36 19.15 9.30
C PRO A 336 15.07 17.73 9.81
N VAL A 337 14.99 16.72 8.94
CA VAL A 337 14.86 15.30 9.36
C VAL A 337 16.14 14.82 10.04
N LEU A 338 17.32 15.14 9.48
CA LEU A 338 18.61 14.78 10.07
C LEU A 338 18.83 15.42 11.45
N GLU A 339 18.31 16.63 11.67
CA GLU A 339 18.37 17.31 12.98
C GLU A 339 17.59 16.58 14.10
N GLN A 340 16.71 15.63 13.75
CA GLN A 340 16.01 14.78 14.71
C GLN A 340 16.87 13.59 15.17
N LEU A 341 17.97 13.28 14.48
CA LEU A 341 18.86 12.14 14.73
C LEU A 341 20.05 12.52 15.64
N LYS A 342 19.77 13.16 16.77
CA LYS A 342 20.80 13.63 17.73
C LYS A 342 21.04 12.61 18.86
N ASP A 343 22.16 12.80 19.57
CA ASP A 343 22.42 12.08 20.81
C ASP A 343 21.28 12.32 21.81
N HIS A 344 20.77 11.24 22.43
CA HIS A 344 19.61 11.21 23.34
C HIS A 344 18.21 11.32 22.72
N THR A 345 18.06 11.25 21.39
CA THR A 345 16.73 11.10 20.76
C THR A 345 16.04 9.80 21.22
N LYS A 346 14.72 9.86 21.47
CA LYS A 346 13.91 8.68 21.80
C LYS A 346 13.98 7.63 20.69
N LEU A 347 13.90 6.35 21.08
CA LEU A 347 13.97 5.24 20.14
C LEU A 347 12.85 5.29 19.08
N SER A 348 11.64 5.73 19.43
CA SER A 348 10.52 5.88 18.49
C SER A 348 10.87 6.84 17.36
N MET A 349 11.32 8.05 17.71
CA MET A 349 11.79 9.04 16.75
C MET A 349 12.97 8.52 15.92
N LEU A 350 13.95 7.83 16.52
CA LEU A 350 15.08 7.27 15.77
C LEU A 350 14.61 6.27 14.69
N ARG A 351 13.68 5.37 15.03
CA ARG A 351 13.09 4.42 14.07
C ARG A 351 12.36 5.17 12.95
N THR A 352 11.47 6.08 13.30
CA THR A 352 10.65 6.86 12.36
C THR A 352 11.50 7.72 11.43
N ALA A 353 12.51 8.42 11.95
CA ALA A 353 13.41 9.25 11.17
C ALA A 353 14.35 8.44 10.27
N THR A 354 14.86 7.30 10.75
CA THR A 354 15.70 6.41 9.91
C THR A 354 14.88 5.77 8.79
N TRP A 355 13.65 5.36 9.07
CA TRP A 355 12.71 4.86 8.07
C TRP A 355 12.39 5.92 7.01
N THR A 356 12.09 7.14 7.45
CA THR A 356 11.84 8.29 6.56
C THR A 356 13.05 8.57 5.68
N LEU A 357 14.24 8.60 6.26
CA LEU A 357 15.50 8.80 5.53
C LEU A 357 15.72 7.72 4.45
N SER A 358 15.41 6.46 4.77
CA SER A 358 15.46 5.36 3.81
C SER A 358 14.51 5.60 2.63
N ASN A 359 13.29 6.05 2.86
CA ASN A 359 12.35 6.38 1.78
C ASN A 359 12.84 7.54 0.90
N LEU A 360 13.46 8.56 1.49
CA LEU A 360 14.01 9.70 0.74
C LEU A 360 15.20 9.33 -0.16
N CYS A 361 15.93 8.27 0.19
CA CYS A 361 17.06 7.77 -0.59
C CYS A 361 16.69 6.65 -1.59
N ARG A 362 15.49 6.06 -1.47
CA ARG A 362 15.06 4.89 -2.24
C ARG A 362 14.59 5.25 -3.65
N GLY A 363 14.74 4.32 -4.59
CA GLY A 363 14.03 4.28 -5.88
C GLY A 363 14.87 4.68 -7.10
N MET A 364 14.48 4.20 -8.28
CA MET A 364 15.16 4.44 -9.56
C MET A 364 14.28 5.28 -10.51
N PRO A 365 14.79 6.38 -11.10
CA PRO A 365 16.13 6.95 -10.90
C PRO A 365 16.36 7.46 -9.47
N GLN A 366 17.62 7.33 -9.03
CA GLN A 366 18.06 7.77 -7.71
C GLN A 366 17.89 9.28 -7.52
N PRO A 367 17.70 9.76 -6.28
CA PRO A 367 17.73 11.19 -6.01
C PRO A 367 19.11 11.78 -6.34
N PRO A 368 19.19 13.09 -6.65
CA PRO A 368 20.47 13.76 -6.85
C PRO A 368 21.39 13.54 -5.65
N PHE A 369 22.59 13.02 -5.88
CA PHE A 369 23.47 12.59 -4.78
C PHE A 369 23.82 13.74 -3.84
N ASP A 370 24.06 14.94 -4.36
CA ASP A 370 24.36 16.13 -3.53
C ASP A 370 23.22 16.50 -2.57
N GLN A 371 21.96 16.19 -2.93
CA GLN A 371 20.83 16.43 -2.04
C GLN A 371 20.82 15.45 -0.87
N VAL A 372 21.18 14.18 -1.09
CA VAL A 372 21.10 13.11 -0.07
C VAL A 372 22.42 12.81 0.63
N ARG A 373 23.56 13.28 0.10
CA ARG A 373 24.90 13.15 0.68
C ARG A 373 25.00 13.62 2.13
N PRO A 374 24.32 14.71 2.58
CA PRO A 374 24.33 15.13 3.98
C PRO A 374 23.84 14.07 4.98
N ALA A 375 23.17 13.01 4.53
CA ALA A 375 22.72 11.91 5.38
C ALA A 375 23.87 11.01 5.88
N LEU A 376 25.00 10.96 5.18
CA LEU A 376 26.08 10.00 5.45
C LEU A 376 26.64 10.07 6.89
N PRO A 377 26.92 11.25 7.47
CA PRO A 377 27.40 11.33 8.85
C PRO A 377 26.40 10.78 9.87
N ALA A 378 25.10 11.03 9.67
CA ALA A 378 24.05 10.51 10.54
C ALA A 378 23.93 8.98 10.40
N LEU A 379 24.00 8.46 9.17
CA LEU A 379 23.98 7.01 8.92
C LEU A 379 25.16 6.29 9.58
N ALA A 380 26.35 6.90 9.59
CA ALA A 380 27.53 6.36 10.26
C ALA A 380 27.35 6.24 11.79
N GLN A 381 26.51 7.08 12.39
CA GLN A 381 26.12 6.96 13.79
C GLN A 381 25.02 5.91 13.97
N LEU A 382 24.00 5.90 13.10
CA LEU A 382 22.84 5.01 13.22
C LEU A 382 23.18 3.53 13.10
N ILE A 383 24.15 3.16 12.27
CA ILE A 383 24.61 1.75 12.16
C ILE A 383 25.32 1.22 13.41
N ARG A 384 25.60 2.09 14.39
CA ARG A 384 26.12 1.69 15.72
C ARG A 384 25.00 1.40 16.73
N SER A 385 23.74 1.58 16.35
CA SER A 385 22.59 1.20 17.16
C SER A 385 22.57 -0.31 17.44
N ASN A 386 21.87 -0.70 18.51
CA ASN A 386 21.53 -2.09 18.80
C ASN A 386 20.08 -2.41 18.43
N ASP A 387 19.33 -1.43 17.92
CA ASP A 387 17.95 -1.60 17.51
C ASP A 387 17.87 -2.14 16.08
N GLU A 388 17.22 -3.29 15.88
CA GLU A 388 17.17 -3.96 14.58
C GLU A 388 16.46 -3.14 13.50
N GLU A 389 15.41 -2.39 13.84
CA GLU A 389 14.69 -1.56 12.87
C GLU A 389 15.56 -0.39 12.41
N VAL A 390 16.22 0.32 13.33
CA VAL A 390 17.18 1.37 12.99
C VAL A 390 18.32 0.82 12.13
N LEU A 391 18.90 -0.32 12.50
CA LEU A 391 19.97 -0.96 11.72
C LEU A 391 19.51 -1.33 10.31
N THR A 392 18.31 -1.90 10.19
CA THR A 392 17.73 -2.32 8.91
C THR A 392 17.60 -1.12 7.96
N TYR A 393 16.94 -0.05 8.40
CA TYR A 393 16.73 1.13 7.57
C TYR A 393 18.01 1.91 7.28
N ALA A 394 18.92 2.02 8.26
CA ALA A 394 20.22 2.66 8.04
C ALA A 394 21.06 1.90 7.00
N CYS A 395 21.09 0.56 7.06
CA CYS A 395 21.79 -0.26 6.07
C CYS A 395 21.13 -0.20 4.69
N TRP A 396 19.79 -0.19 4.60
CA TRP A 396 19.11 0.00 3.31
C TRP A 396 19.46 1.35 2.69
N THR A 397 19.46 2.41 3.51
CA THR A 397 19.83 3.75 3.06
C THR A 397 21.26 3.78 2.53
N LEU A 398 22.22 3.20 3.25
CA LEU A 398 23.60 3.11 2.79
C LEU A 398 23.73 2.29 1.51
N ALA A 399 22.97 1.20 1.36
CA ALA A 399 22.95 0.42 0.13
C ALA A 399 22.48 1.25 -1.07
N TYR A 400 21.43 2.07 -0.91
CA TYR A 400 20.96 2.97 -1.96
C TYR A 400 21.99 4.04 -2.32
N LEU A 401 22.71 4.58 -1.32
CA LEU A 401 23.75 5.61 -1.54
C LEU A 401 25.03 5.04 -2.16
N ALA A 402 25.34 3.76 -1.90
CA ALA A 402 26.48 3.06 -2.48
C ALA A 402 26.20 2.50 -3.88
N ASP A 403 24.94 2.38 -4.28
CA ASP A 403 24.56 1.92 -5.62
C ASP A 403 24.85 3.02 -6.65
N GLY A 404 25.93 2.89 -7.42
CA GLY A 404 26.21 3.83 -8.49
C GLY A 404 27.69 3.95 -8.84
N THR A 405 28.10 5.18 -9.15
CA THR A 405 29.44 5.52 -9.62
C THR A 405 30.47 5.51 -8.48
N ASN A 406 31.75 5.34 -8.82
CA ASN A 406 32.83 5.24 -7.84
C ASN A 406 32.92 6.46 -6.90
N ASP A 407 32.53 7.66 -7.31
CA ASP A 407 32.48 8.85 -6.46
C ASP A 407 31.45 8.73 -5.32
N LYS A 408 30.30 8.09 -5.59
CA LYS A 408 29.30 7.82 -4.55
C LYS A 408 29.80 6.77 -3.56
N ILE A 409 30.38 5.68 -4.10
CA ILE A 409 31.01 4.63 -3.29
C ILE A 409 32.11 5.24 -2.41
N GLN A 410 32.93 6.13 -2.96
CA GLN A 410 33.99 6.82 -2.24
C GLN A 410 33.44 7.66 -1.09
N ALA A 411 32.37 8.42 -1.32
CA ALA A 411 31.74 9.20 -0.26
C ALA A 411 31.16 8.31 0.86
N VAL A 412 30.61 7.14 0.54
CA VAL A 412 30.17 6.15 1.54
C VAL A 412 31.36 5.61 2.34
N ILE A 413 32.46 5.26 1.69
CA ILE A 413 33.69 4.80 2.37
C ILE A 413 34.23 5.90 3.31
N GLU A 414 34.30 7.14 2.84
CA GLU A 414 34.78 8.30 3.61
C GLU A 414 33.90 8.66 4.81
N ALA A 415 32.63 8.25 4.79
CA ALA A 415 31.75 8.35 5.96
C ALA A 415 32.14 7.39 7.11
N GLY A 416 33.09 6.47 6.87
CA GLY A 416 33.64 5.59 7.91
C GLY A 416 32.71 4.43 8.31
N VAL A 417 31.80 4.03 7.41
CA VAL A 417 30.77 3.02 7.72
C VAL A 417 31.24 1.57 7.55
N CYS A 418 32.26 1.32 6.74
CA CYS A 418 32.62 -0.04 6.31
C CYS A 418 32.99 -1.01 7.45
N PRO A 419 33.80 -0.62 8.46
CA PRO A 419 34.13 -1.55 9.55
C PRO A 419 32.88 -2.07 10.26
N ARG A 420 31.93 -1.17 10.55
CA ARG A 420 30.67 -1.54 11.20
C ARG A 420 29.75 -2.33 10.28
N LEU A 421 29.69 -2.00 8.98
CA LEU A 421 28.93 -2.79 8.01
C LEU A 421 29.44 -4.24 7.93
N VAL A 422 30.77 -4.44 8.01
CA VAL A 422 31.37 -5.77 8.03
C VAL A 422 31.03 -6.53 9.30
N GLU A 423 31.06 -5.89 10.47
CA GLU A 423 30.59 -6.51 11.72
C GLU A 423 29.11 -6.94 11.64
N LEU A 424 28.25 -6.13 11.00
CA LEU A 424 26.83 -6.43 10.82
C LEU A 424 26.57 -7.62 9.88
N LEU A 425 27.58 -8.11 9.15
CA LEU A 425 27.47 -9.37 8.41
C LEU A 425 27.36 -10.59 9.34
N GLY A 426 27.79 -10.47 10.59
CA GLY A 426 27.61 -11.49 11.63
C GLY A 426 26.29 -11.36 12.41
N HIS A 427 25.39 -10.46 12.01
CA HIS A 427 24.14 -10.23 12.74
C HIS A 427 23.16 -11.41 12.59
N SER A 428 22.52 -11.84 13.68
CA SER A 428 21.60 -12.99 13.69
C SER A 428 20.32 -12.77 12.89
N SER A 429 19.89 -11.51 12.79
CA SER A 429 18.66 -11.11 12.09
C SER A 429 18.91 -10.89 10.60
N SER A 430 18.19 -11.63 9.74
CA SER A 430 18.29 -11.53 8.28
C SER A 430 17.87 -10.17 7.74
N SER A 431 16.99 -9.46 8.45
CA SER A 431 16.54 -8.09 8.12
C SER A 431 17.69 -7.07 8.16
N VAL A 432 18.69 -7.29 9.03
CA VAL A 432 19.90 -6.47 9.14
C VAL A 432 21.00 -6.98 8.20
N LEU A 433 21.20 -8.30 8.15
CA LEU A 433 22.22 -8.93 7.31
C LEU A 433 22.01 -8.61 5.82
N ALA A 434 20.79 -8.74 5.30
CA ALA A 434 20.52 -8.57 3.89
C ALA A 434 20.88 -7.17 3.33
N PRO A 435 20.51 -6.04 3.97
CA PRO A 435 20.93 -4.70 3.52
C PRO A 435 22.40 -4.39 3.84
N ALA A 436 22.97 -4.88 4.95
CA ALA A 436 24.40 -4.73 5.22
C ALA A 436 25.24 -5.40 4.11
N LEU A 437 24.86 -6.62 3.74
CA LEU A 437 25.44 -7.35 2.62
C LEU A 437 25.23 -6.62 1.28
N GLY A 438 24.07 -5.97 1.10
CA GLY A 438 23.79 -5.13 -0.08
C GLY A 438 24.75 -3.96 -0.19
N THR A 439 24.97 -3.26 0.92
CA THR A 439 25.90 -2.12 0.96
C THR A 439 27.32 -2.57 0.67
N VAL A 440 27.81 -3.63 1.33
CA VAL A 440 29.15 -4.19 1.09
C VAL A 440 29.30 -4.62 -0.37
N GLY A 441 28.27 -5.26 -0.92
CA GLY A 441 28.27 -5.67 -2.32
C GLY A 441 28.33 -4.52 -3.31
N ASN A 442 27.58 -3.44 -3.05
CA ASN A 442 27.64 -2.22 -3.88
C ASN A 442 28.99 -1.49 -3.75
N ILE A 443 29.71 -1.62 -2.64
CA ILE A 443 31.04 -1.02 -2.50
C ILE A 443 32.07 -1.77 -3.35
N VAL A 444 32.02 -3.11 -3.40
CA VAL A 444 33.00 -3.91 -4.16
C VAL A 444 32.77 -3.90 -5.68
N THR A 445 31.71 -3.26 -6.18
CA THR A 445 31.57 -2.98 -7.62
C THR A 445 32.44 -1.79 -8.06
N GLY A 446 33.00 -1.05 -7.11
CA GLY A 446 33.93 0.05 -7.33
C GLY A 446 35.29 -0.40 -7.87
N ASP A 447 36.27 0.49 -7.82
CA ASP A 447 37.63 0.16 -8.26
C ASP A 447 38.38 -0.75 -7.28
N ASP A 448 39.60 -1.15 -7.68
CA ASP A 448 40.47 -2.00 -6.88
C ASP A 448 40.76 -1.38 -5.49
N PHE A 449 40.88 -0.06 -5.34
CA PHE A 449 41.16 0.55 -4.02
C PHE A 449 39.95 0.46 -3.10
N GLN A 450 38.76 0.72 -3.63
CA GLN A 450 37.49 0.65 -2.90
C GLN A 450 37.18 -0.78 -2.46
N THR A 451 37.41 -1.75 -3.35
CA THR A 451 37.30 -3.18 -3.05
C THR A 451 38.31 -3.61 -1.98
N GLN A 452 39.55 -3.15 -2.07
CA GLN A 452 40.59 -3.46 -1.08
C GLN A 452 40.22 -2.96 0.33
N TYR A 453 39.51 -1.83 0.42
CA TYR A 453 39.08 -1.29 1.71
C TYR A 453 38.14 -2.25 2.45
N ILE A 454 37.19 -2.88 1.74
CA ILE A 454 36.28 -3.90 2.31
C ILE A 454 37.05 -5.15 2.76
N ILE A 455 38.02 -5.60 1.95
CA ILE A 455 38.87 -6.74 2.32
C ILE A 455 39.66 -6.43 3.60
N ASN A 456 40.24 -5.23 3.70
CA ASN A 456 41.00 -4.79 4.87
C ASN A 456 40.12 -4.64 6.13
N CYS A 457 38.81 -4.42 5.97
CA CYS A 457 37.85 -4.43 7.08
C CYS A 457 37.54 -5.85 7.59
N GLY A 458 38.04 -6.92 6.95
CA GLY A 458 37.86 -8.30 7.38
C GLY A 458 36.55 -8.95 6.91
N ALA A 459 36.05 -8.60 5.72
CA ALA A 459 34.77 -9.13 5.21
C ALA A 459 34.81 -10.61 4.82
N LEU A 460 35.96 -11.12 4.33
CA LEU A 460 36.05 -12.46 3.74
C LEU A 460 35.75 -13.61 4.72
N PRO A 461 36.19 -13.59 6.00
CA PRO A 461 35.79 -14.60 6.98
C PRO A 461 34.27 -14.70 7.19
N TYR A 462 33.56 -13.57 7.20
CA TYR A 462 32.09 -13.57 7.31
C TYR A 462 31.44 -14.21 6.08
N PHE A 463 31.97 -13.93 4.88
CA PHE A 463 31.47 -14.58 3.67
C PHE A 463 31.66 -16.09 3.71
N LEU A 464 32.82 -16.56 4.21
CA LEU A 464 33.08 -17.99 4.36
C LEU A 464 32.08 -18.62 5.33
N ASP A 465 31.89 -18.00 6.49
CA ASP A 465 30.96 -18.47 7.51
C ASP A 465 29.54 -18.60 6.95
N ILE A 466 29.05 -17.58 6.23
CA ILE A 466 27.73 -17.58 5.59
C ILE A 466 27.60 -18.66 4.51
N LEU A 467 28.66 -18.95 3.73
CA LEU A 467 28.59 -19.98 2.69
C LEU A 467 28.65 -21.41 3.24
N VAL A 468 29.36 -21.62 4.33
CA VAL A 468 29.52 -22.95 4.95
C VAL A 468 28.31 -23.31 5.79
N HIS A 469 27.67 -22.34 6.44
CA HIS A 469 26.45 -22.56 7.19
C HIS A 469 25.21 -22.54 6.28
N ASN A 470 24.15 -23.25 6.68
CA ASN A 470 22.96 -23.47 5.83
C ASN A 470 22.04 -22.23 5.74
N HIS A 471 22.55 -21.15 5.14
CA HIS A 471 21.76 -19.95 4.84
C HIS A 471 20.87 -20.14 3.61
N GLU A 472 19.86 -19.28 3.51
CA GLU A 472 18.93 -19.20 2.38
C GLU A 472 19.67 -19.01 1.04
N GLU A 473 19.13 -19.61 -0.02
CA GLU A 473 19.73 -19.57 -1.36
C GLU A 473 19.93 -18.13 -1.88
N ILE A 474 19.01 -17.23 -1.54
CA ILE A 474 19.10 -15.80 -1.90
C ILE A 474 20.36 -15.15 -1.32
N ILE A 475 20.75 -15.52 -0.10
CA ILE A 475 21.95 -14.99 0.57
C ILE A 475 23.21 -15.57 -0.09
N LYS A 476 23.22 -16.88 -0.38
CA LYS A 476 24.34 -17.55 -1.08
C LYS A 476 24.58 -16.96 -2.46
N LYS A 477 23.51 -16.71 -3.23
CA LYS A 477 23.56 -15.99 -4.51
C LYS A 477 24.22 -14.62 -4.34
N LYS A 478 23.80 -13.85 -3.33
CA LYS A 478 24.32 -12.50 -3.09
C LYS A 478 25.80 -12.51 -2.70
N ILE A 479 26.23 -13.42 -1.82
CA ILE A 479 27.65 -13.59 -1.48
C ILE A 479 28.47 -14.00 -2.70
N SER A 480 27.95 -14.90 -3.54
CA SER A 480 28.63 -15.33 -4.76
C SER A 480 28.81 -14.18 -5.75
N TRP A 481 27.83 -13.29 -5.86
CA TRP A 481 27.92 -12.06 -6.64
C TRP A 481 28.96 -11.08 -6.07
N ILE A 482 29.05 -10.94 -4.74
CA ILE A 482 30.07 -10.09 -4.10
C ILE A 482 31.47 -10.64 -4.38
N ILE A 483 31.65 -11.95 -4.22
CA ILE A 483 32.94 -12.60 -4.48
C ILE A 483 33.31 -12.48 -5.96
N SER A 484 32.34 -12.51 -6.89
CA SER A 484 32.64 -12.35 -8.31
C SER A 484 33.14 -10.95 -8.67
N ASN A 485 32.67 -9.91 -7.98
CA ASN A 485 33.21 -8.56 -8.11
C ASN A 485 34.62 -8.45 -7.48
N ILE A 486 34.85 -9.09 -6.33
CA ILE A 486 36.18 -9.12 -5.70
C ILE A 486 37.20 -9.83 -6.60
N THR A 487 36.84 -10.99 -7.20
CA THR A 487 37.74 -11.72 -8.10
C THR A 487 37.87 -11.07 -9.48
N ALA A 488 37.00 -10.11 -9.82
CA ALA A 488 37.19 -9.24 -10.98
C ALA A 488 38.31 -8.21 -10.75
N GLY A 489 38.80 -8.06 -9.52
CA GLY A 489 39.88 -7.16 -9.12
C GLY A 489 41.30 -7.64 -9.48
N ASN A 490 42.30 -7.13 -8.76
CA ASN A 490 43.71 -7.46 -9.01
C ASN A 490 44.14 -8.81 -8.40
N ARG A 491 45.41 -9.18 -8.63
CA ARG A 491 45.97 -10.47 -8.22
C ARG A 491 46.02 -10.62 -6.70
N GLU A 492 46.27 -9.54 -5.98
CA GLU A 492 46.31 -9.51 -4.52
C GLU A 492 44.92 -9.75 -3.93
N GLN A 493 43.88 -9.22 -4.57
CA GLN A 493 42.48 -9.43 -4.17
C GLN A 493 42.03 -10.87 -4.43
N ILE A 494 42.38 -11.42 -5.59
CA ILE A 494 42.17 -12.85 -5.88
C ILE A 494 42.92 -13.71 -4.86
N GLN A 495 44.14 -13.33 -4.48
CA GLN A 495 44.90 -14.03 -3.45
C GLN A 495 44.20 -13.99 -2.10
N ALA A 496 43.63 -12.85 -1.70
CA ALA A 496 42.87 -12.75 -0.45
C ALA A 496 41.66 -13.70 -0.41
N VAL A 497 40.95 -13.88 -1.55
CA VAL A 497 39.85 -14.84 -1.67
C VAL A 497 40.35 -16.29 -1.53
N ILE A 498 41.50 -16.62 -2.13
CA ILE A 498 42.15 -17.93 -2.02
C ILE A 498 42.57 -18.20 -0.56
N ASP A 499 43.28 -17.26 0.06
CA ASP A 499 43.81 -17.40 1.41
C ASP A 499 42.71 -17.50 2.46
N SER A 500 41.55 -16.91 2.18
CA SER A 500 40.33 -17.02 3.01
C SER A 500 39.57 -18.34 2.81
N GLY A 501 40.02 -19.24 1.95
CA GLY A 501 39.40 -20.55 1.73
C GLY A 501 38.06 -20.51 0.99
N LEU A 502 37.71 -19.40 0.34
CA LEU A 502 36.40 -19.21 -0.31
C LEU A 502 36.23 -19.99 -1.63
N ILE A 503 37.33 -20.37 -2.29
CA ILE A 503 37.26 -21.08 -3.58
C ILE A 503 36.54 -22.43 -3.46
N GLY A 504 36.81 -23.21 -2.41
CA GLY A 504 36.16 -24.51 -2.19
C GLY A 504 34.63 -24.41 -2.12
N PRO A 505 34.07 -23.59 -1.20
CA PRO A 505 32.64 -23.32 -1.12
C PRO A 505 32.05 -22.79 -2.44
N ILE A 506 32.73 -21.88 -3.14
CA ILE A 506 32.26 -21.36 -4.43
C ILE A 506 32.20 -22.44 -5.51
N VAL A 507 33.22 -23.32 -5.60
CA VAL A 507 33.21 -24.46 -6.52
C VAL A 507 32.09 -25.45 -6.16
N ASN A 508 31.82 -25.67 -4.88
CA ASN A 508 30.69 -26.49 -4.44
C ASN A 508 29.35 -25.88 -4.87
N LEU A 509 29.16 -24.57 -4.73
CA LEU A 509 27.94 -23.89 -5.20
C LEU A 509 27.82 -23.98 -6.72
N LEU A 510 28.91 -23.78 -7.46
CA LEU A 510 28.93 -23.92 -8.91
C LEU A 510 28.48 -25.31 -9.38
N GLN A 511 28.75 -26.36 -8.61
CA GLN A 511 28.34 -27.73 -8.91
C GLN A 511 26.90 -28.02 -8.48
N ASN A 512 26.51 -27.60 -7.27
CA ASN A 512 25.37 -28.15 -6.55
C ASN A 512 24.22 -27.17 -6.29
N ALA A 513 24.45 -25.85 -6.40
CA ALA A 513 23.43 -24.84 -6.08
C ALA A 513 22.32 -24.72 -7.14
N GLU A 514 21.33 -23.88 -6.86
CA GLU A 514 20.32 -23.50 -7.86
C GLU A 514 20.96 -22.73 -9.02
N PHE A 515 20.29 -22.73 -10.17
CA PHE A 515 20.86 -22.13 -11.39
C PHE A 515 21.25 -20.65 -11.20
N ASP A 516 20.46 -19.89 -10.45
CA ASP A 516 20.75 -18.49 -10.18
C ASP A 516 22.04 -18.26 -9.38
N THR A 517 22.32 -19.10 -8.38
CA THR A 517 23.57 -19.05 -7.61
C THR A 517 24.75 -19.57 -8.43
N LYS A 518 24.53 -20.61 -9.24
CA LYS A 518 25.56 -21.15 -10.15
C LYS A 518 26.09 -20.10 -11.11
N LYS A 519 25.24 -19.21 -11.62
CA LYS A 519 25.67 -18.11 -12.50
C LYS A 519 26.71 -17.22 -11.83
N GLU A 520 26.43 -16.78 -10.60
CA GLU A 520 27.34 -15.90 -9.85
C GLU A 520 28.65 -16.62 -9.49
N ALA A 521 28.56 -17.89 -9.09
CA ALA A 521 29.74 -18.71 -8.84
C ALA A 521 30.60 -18.93 -10.11
N ALA A 522 29.97 -19.05 -11.29
CA ALA A 522 30.67 -19.17 -12.57
C ALA A 522 31.44 -17.88 -12.90
N TRP A 523 30.80 -16.72 -12.70
CA TRP A 523 31.47 -15.42 -12.80
C TRP A 523 32.66 -15.32 -11.86
N ALA A 524 32.50 -15.72 -10.60
CA ALA A 524 33.59 -15.66 -9.62
C ALA A 524 34.84 -16.45 -10.03
N ILE A 525 34.65 -17.68 -10.51
CA ILE A 525 35.76 -18.54 -10.97
C ILE A 525 36.35 -18.03 -12.29
N SER A 526 35.52 -17.57 -13.23
CA SER A 526 36.01 -17.08 -14.53
C SER A 526 36.78 -15.76 -14.40
N ASN A 527 36.31 -14.84 -13.56
CA ASN A 527 37.02 -13.60 -13.26
C ASN A 527 38.39 -13.87 -12.62
N ALA A 528 38.43 -14.79 -11.64
CA ALA A 528 39.68 -15.21 -11.01
C ALA A 528 40.66 -15.84 -12.01
N SER A 529 40.18 -16.61 -13.00
CA SER A 529 41.06 -17.20 -14.02
C SER A 529 41.51 -16.22 -15.09
N SER A 530 40.78 -15.12 -15.31
CA SER A 530 41.11 -14.10 -16.30
C SER A 530 42.22 -13.16 -15.82
N ARG A 531 42.18 -12.73 -14.54
CA ARG A 531 43.15 -11.77 -13.98
C ARG A 531 44.22 -12.41 -13.08
N GLY A 532 44.02 -13.67 -12.69
CA GLY A 532 44.91 -14.41 -11.80
C GLY A 532 46.29 -14.72 -12.37
N THR A 533 47.23 -15.03 -11.48
CA THR A 533 48.54 -15.59 -11.85
C THR A 533 48.40 -17.06 -12.26
N HIS A 534 49.46 -17.62 -12.85
CA HIS A 534 49.47 -19.04 -13.21
C HIS A 534 49.25 -19.91 -11.98
N ASP A 535 49.92 -19.63 -10.86
CA ASP A 535 49.78 -20.44 -9.64
C ASP A 535 48.40 -20.31 -8.99
N GLN A 536 47.77 -19.14 -9.06
CA GLN A 536 46.38 -18.96 -8.63
C GLN A 536 45.42 -19.81 -9.48
N ILE A 537 45.60 -19.82 -10.80
CA ILE A 537 44.78 -20.65 -11.70
C ILE A 537 45.00 -22.14 -11.42
N LYS A 538 46.24 -22.58 -11.16
CA LYS A 538 46.53 -23.96 -10.73
C LYS A 538 45.80 -24.30 -9.43
N TYR A 539 45.73 -23.36 -8.48
CA TYR A 539 44.97 -23.55 -7.26
C TYR A 539 43.48 -23.77 -7.54
N LEU A 540 42.85 -22.93 -8.40
CA LEU A 540 41.45 -23.11 -8.80
C LEU A 540 41.20 -24.51 -9.39
N VAL A 541 42.10 -24.98 -10.26
CA VAL A 541 42.02 -26.32 -10.86
C VAL A 541 42.14 -27.42 -9.81
N ARG A 542 43.08 -27.30 -8.86
CA ARG A 542 43.24 -28.26 -7.74
C ARG A 542 42.01 -28.33 -6.85
N THR A 543 41.24 -27.25 -6.74
CA THR A 543 39.96 -27.23 -6.02
C THR A 543 38.81 -27.87 -6.81
N GLY A 544 39.02 -28.26 -8.07
CA GLY A 544 38.06 -29.01 -8.88
C GLY A 544 37.11 -28.15 -9.70
N CYS A 545 37.48 -26.91 -10.07
CA CYS A 545 36.58 -25.99 -10.76
C CYS A 545 36.23 -26.39 -12.22
N ILE A 546 37.02 -27.26 -12.87
CA ILE A 546 36.84 -27.64 -14.29
C ILE A 546 35.49 -28.34 -14.52
N LYS A 547 35.18 -29.39 -13.75
CA LYS A 547 33.96 -30.19 -13.96
C LYS A 547 32.67 -29.35 -13.83
N PRO A 548 32.50 -28.51 -12.80
CA PRO A 548 31.36 -27.60 -12.70
C PRO A 548 31.27 -26.60 -13.87
N LEU A 549 32.39 -26.04 -14.32
CA LEU A 549 32.42 -25.15 -15.50
C LEU A 549 31.98 -25.88 -16.78
N CYS A 550 32.47 -27.10 -17.02
CA CYS A 550 32.05 -27.94 -18.14
C CYS A 550 30.54 -28.25 -18.07
N GLY A 551 30.00 -28.48 -16.87
CA GLY A 551 28.58 -28.74 -16.66
C GLY A 551 27.66 -27.59 -17.10
N LEU A 552 28.13 -26.34 -17.06
CA LEU A 552 27.34 -25.17 -17.48
C LEU A 552 27.40 -24.84 -18.97
N LEU A 553 28.25 -25.51 -19.76
CA LEU A 553 28.35 -25.28 -21.21
C LEU A 553 27.07 -25.60 -21.97
N GLN A 554 26.19 -26.44 -21.41
CA GLN A 554 24.93 -26.84 -22.02
C GLN A 554 23.74 -25.99 -21.56
N CYS A 555 23.94 -25.02 -20.66
CA CYS A 555 22.84 -24.21 -20.15
C CYS A 555 22.19 -23.34 -21.24
N ALA A 556 20.99 -22.84 -20.95
CA ALA A 556 20.21 -22.03 -21.87
C ALA A 556 20.70 -20.57 -21.95
N ASP A 557 21.41 -20.07 -20.94
CA ASP A 557 21.88 -18.70 -20.89
C ASP A 557 23.21 -18.56 -21.68
N PRO A 558 23.21 -17.92 -22.87
CA PRO A 558 24.40 -17.82 -23.69
C PRO A 558 25.51 -17.00 -23.02
N LYS A 559 25.19 -16.05 -22.13
CA LYS A 559 26.21 -15.26 -21.43
C LYS A 559 27.03 -16.16 -20.50
N ILE A 560 26.35 -17.06 -19.79
CA ILE A 560 26.98 -17.98 -18.84
C ILE A 560 27.82 -19.03 -19.57
N VAL A 561 27.36 -19.51 -20.72
CA VAL A 561 28.17 -20.38 -21.60
C VAL A 561 29.47 -19.66 -22.00
N THR A 562 29.40 -18.40 -22.43
CA THR A 562 30.59 -17.61 -22.77
C THR A 562 31.53 -17.44 -21.57
N VAL A 563 31.00 -17.12 -20.38
CA VAL A 563 31.79 -16.99 -19.14
C VAL A 563 32.51 -18.29 -18.79
N CYS A 564 31.84 -19.43 -18.93
CA CYS A 564 32.45 -20.74 -18.69
C CYS A 564 33.51 -21.10 -19.73
N LEU A 565 33.28 -20.80 -21.02
CA LEU A 565 34.27 -20.99 -22.07
C LEU A 565 35.52 -20.13 -21.84
N GLU A 566 35.36 -18.89 -21.39
CA GLU A 566 36.47 -18.01 -21.00
C GLU A 566 37.27 -18.58 -19.85
N GLY A 567 36.57 -19.04 -18.81
CA GLY A 567 37.19 -19.68 -17.67
C GLY A 567 38.04 -20.88 -18.06
N LEU A 568 37.47 -21.77 -18.90
CA LEU A 568 38.16 -22.95 -19.41
C LEU A 568 39.32 -22.60 -20.35
N GLU A 569 39.16 -21.61 -21.24
CA GLU A 569 40.22 -21.15 -22.14
C GLU A 569 41.43 -20.65 -21.34
N ASN A 570 41.21 -19.86 -20.29
CA ASN A 570 42.30 -19.36 -19.44
C ASN A 570 43.02 -20.49 -18.70
N ILE A 571 42.28 -21.49 -18.20
CA ILE A 571 42.85 -22.70 -17.60
C ILE A 571 43.71 -23.45 -18.62
N LEU A 572 43.21 -23.66 -19.84
CA LEU A 572 43.92 -24.37 -20.91
C LEU A 572 45.22 -23.64 -21.30
N LYS A 573 45.23 -22.30 -21.34
CA LYS A 573 46.43 -21.49 -21.58
C LYS A 573 47.51 -21.76 -20.54
N VAL A 574 47.16 -21.82 -19.26
CA VAL A 574 48.12 -22.14 -18.19
C VAL A 574 48.66 -23.57 -18.35
N GLY A 575 47.81 -24.51 -18.75
CA GLY A 575 48.24 -25.89 -19.02
C GLY A 575 49.25 -26.00 -20.16
N VAL A 576 49.09 -25.20 -21.23
CA VAL A 576 50.11 -25.10 -22.30
C VAL A 576 51.40 -24.47 -21.79
N ALA A 577 51.31 -23.43 -20.97
CA ALA A 577 52.49 -22.80 -20.37
C ALA A 577 53.29 -23.78 -19.50
N GLU A 578 52.61 -24.63 -18.70
CA GLU A 578 53.27 -25.65 -17.86
C GLU A 578 53.90 -26.79 -18.66
N MET A 579 53.30 -27.17 -19.79
CA MET A 579 53.88 -28.13 -20.72
C MET A 579 55.23 -27.62 -21.25
N ASN A 580 55.33 -26.32 -21.56
CA ASN A 580 56.53 -25.71 -22.12
C ASN A 580 57.67 -25.50 -21.09
N THR A 581 57.38 -25.50 -19.79
CA THR A 581 58.39 -25.28 -18.73
C THR A 581 59.08 -26.57 -18.25
N GLY A 582 58.76 -27.73 -18.81
CA GLY A 582 59.39 -29.01 -18.45
C GLY A 582 59.05 -29.54 -17.05
N THR A 583 58.10 -28.89 -16.36
CA THR A 583 57.57 -29.28 -15.04
C THR A 583 56.40 -30.26 -15.13
N ALA A 584 55.88 -30.51 -16.34
CA ALA A 584 54.78 -31.42 -16.60
C ALA A 584 55.25 -32.88 -16.67
N VAL A 585 54.43 -33.79 -16.15
CA VAL A 585 54.59 -35.23 -16.35
C VAL A 585 54.01 -35.58 -17.73
N GLY A 586 54.84 -35.48 -18.78
CA GLY A 586 54.49 -35.85 -20.17
C GLY A 586 54.33 -34.68 -21.15
N ASP A 587 54.40 -34.98 -22.46
CA ASP A 587 54.28 -34.03 -23.58
C ASP A 587 52.82 -33.63 -23.89
N PHE A 588 51.96 -33.48 -22.88
CA PHE A 588 50.55 -33.17 -23.08
C PHE A 588 50.00 -32.18 -22.05
N ASN A 589 49.00 -31.40 -22.45
CA ASN A 589 48.30 -30.45 -21.58
C ASN A 589 47.41 -31.20 -20.58
N GLN A 590 47.83 -31.26 -19.31
CA GLN A 590 47.09 -31.95 -18.25
C GLN A 590 45.69 -31.38 -18.01
N TYR A 591 45.50 -30.07 -18.19
CA TYR A 591 44.18 -29.45 -18.02
C TYR A 591 43.24 -29.75 -19.19
N ALA A 592 43.78 -29.92 -20.40
CA ALA A 592 42.98 -30.44 -21.52
C ALA A 592 42.46 -31.85 -21.22
N GLN A 593 43.28 -32.71 -20.62
CA GLN A 593 42.84 -34.03 -20.17
C GLN A 593 41.75 -33.95 -19.09
N LEU A 594 41.90 -33.08 -18.08
CA LEU A 594 40.85 -32.90 -17.07
C LEU A 594 39.53 -32.38 -17.66
N VAL A 595 39.59 -31.54 -18.70
CA VAL A 595 38.40 -31.11 -19.45
C VAL A 595 37.76 -32.28 -20.20
N GLU A 596 38.55 -33.18 -20.80
CA GLU A 596 38.05 -34.41 -21.43
C GLU A 596 37.38 -35.34 -20.42
N GLU A 597 38.02 -35.59 -19.28
CA GLU A 597 37.50 -36.43 -18.19
C GLU A 597 36.21 -35.89 -17.58
N ALA A 598 35.99 -34.57 -17.67
CA ALA A 598 34.75 -33.90 -17.27
C ALA A 598 33.68 -33.83 -18.38
N GLU A 599 33.86 -34.56 -19.48
CA GLU A 599 33.02 -34.51 -20.69
C GLU A 599 32.93 -33.10 -21.32
N GLY A 600 33.89 -32.22 -21.00
CA GLY A 600 33.92 -30.85 -21.48
C GLY A 600 34.22 -30.76 -22.97
N LEU A 601 35.08 -31.64 -23.49
CA LEU A 601 35.43 -31.66 -24.91
C LEU A 601 34.20 -31.86 -25.80
N GLU A 602 33.40 -32.89 -25.53
CA GLU A 602 32.16 -33.17 -26.28
C GLU A 602 31.17 -31.99 -26.16
N LYS A 603 31.08 -31.37 -24.97
CA LYS A 603 30.23 -30.20 -24.75
C LYS A 603 30.70 -29.00 -25.58
N ILE A 604 32.01 -28.75 -25.69
CA ILE A 604 32.57 -27.68 -26.53
C ILE A 604 32.36 -27.99 -28.02
N GLU A 605 32.52 -29.24 -28.45
CA GLU A 605 32.23 -29.67 -29.83
C GLU A 605 30.76 -29.43 -30.21
N ASN A 606 29.83 -29.74 -29.30
CA ASN A 606 28.40 -29.49 -29.50
C ASN A 606 28.07 -28.00 -29.65
N LEU A 607 28.87 -27.09 -29.07
CA LEU A 607 28.68 -25.64 -29.21
C LEU A 607 29.01 -25.11 -30.61
N ARG A 608 29.69 -25.88 -31.46
CA ARG A 608 29.95 -25.50 -32.87
C ARG A 608 28.68 -25.28 -33.68
N SER A 609 27.59 -25.96 -33.31
CA SER A 609 26.30 -25.85 -33.98
C SER A 609 25.41 -24.72 -33.41
N ARG A 610 25.82 -24.08 -32.30
CA ARG A 610 25.09 -22.96 -31.68
C ARG A 610 25.59 -21.63 -32.25
N ASP A 611 24.89 -21.11 -33.26
CA ASP A 611 25.16 -19.80 -33.85
C ASP A 611 24.47 -18.66 -33.06
N VAL A 612 24.88 -18.49 -31.80
CA VAL A 612 24.38 -17.42 -30.92
C VAL A 612 25.57 -16.71 -30.28
N ASN A 613 25.63 -15.38 -30.43
CA ASN A 613 26.55 -14.49 -29.71
C ASN A 613 28.06 -14.85 -29.81
N GLY A 614 28.53 -15.38 -30.94
CA GLY A 614 29.95 -15.71 -31.14
C GLY A 614 30.44 -16.93 -30.34
N ILE A 615 29.53 -17.69 -29.71
CA ILE A 615 29.87 -18.89 -28.93
C ILE A 615 30.49 -19.97 -29.83
N SER A 616 29.94 -20.18 -31.04
CA SER A 616 30.48 -21.15 -31.99
C SER A 616 31.91 -20.80 -32.41
N GLU A 617 32.18 -19.54 -32.76
CA GLU A 617 33.53 -19.08 -33.13
C GLU A 617 34.54 -19.31 -32.00
N LYS A 618 34.16 -19.00 -30.76
CA LYS A 618 35.01 -19.21 -29.58
C LYS A 618 35.26 -20.70 -29.33
N ALA A 619 34.23 -21.53 -29.44
CA ALA A 619 34.36 -22.97 -29.29
C ALA A 619 35.30 -23.57 -30.36
N VAL A 620 35.14 -23.17 -31.63
CA VAL A 620 36.03 -23.59 -32.73
C VAL A 620 37.47 -23.19 -32.44
N LYS A 621 37.71 -21.93 -32.04
CA LYS A 621 39.05 -21.45 -31.69
C LYS A 621 39.70 -22.25 -30.57
N ILE A 622 38.94 -22.57 -29.51
CA ILE A 622 39.43 -23.39 -28.39
C ILE A 622 39.80 -24.80 -28.89
N LEU A 623 38.95 -25.45 -29.68
CA LEU A 623 39.22 -26.79 -30.23
C LEU A 623 40.46 -26.81 -31.13
N GLU A 624 40.58 -25.84 -32.04
CA GLU A 624 41.74 -25.74 -32.94
C GLU A 624 43.04 -25.46 -32.17
N THR A 625 42.98 -24.68 -31.10
CA THR A 625 44.18 -24.31 -30.34
C THR A 625 44.70 -25.46 -29.48
N TYR A 626 43.81 -26.19 -28.78
CA TYR A 626 44.22 -27.15 -27.74
C TYR A 626 44.03 -28.62 -28.13
N TRP A 627 43.27 -28.93 -29.19
CA TRP A 627 42.95 -30.31 -29.59
C TRP A 627 43.22 -30.65 -31.07
N SER A 628 43.72 -29.72 -31.88
CA SER A 628 43.97 -29.91 -33.33
C SER A 628 44.85 -31.12 -33.70
N SER A 629 45.81 -31.49 -32.86
CA SER A 629 46.72 -32.64 -33.11
C SER A 629 46.05 -34.02 -32.89
N ARG A 630 44.89 -34.09 -32.24
CA ARG A 630 44.18 -35.35 -31.93
C ARG A 630 42.90 -35.57 -32.75
N VAL A 631 42.35 -34.53 -33.39
CA VAL A 631 41.14 -34.62 -34.25
C VAL A 631 41.41 -35.43 -35.53
N ILE A 632 42.66 -35.58 -35.95
CA ILE A 632 43.04 -36.37 -37.15
C ILE A 632 42.94 -37.90 -36.90
N GLY A 633 42.79 -38.35 -35.64
CA GLY A 633 42.82 -39.77 -35.27
C GLY A 633 41.47 -40.48 -35.11
N ARG A 634 40.33 -39.79 -35.14
CA ARG A 634 38.99 -40.38 -34.93
C ARG A 634 38.12 -40.41 -36.19
N GLY A 635 38.75 -40.63 -37.34
CA GLY A 635 38.04 -40.71 -38.62
C GLY A 635 38.76 -41.59 -39.63
N ARG A 636 38.79 -42.91 -39.38
CA ARG A 636 38.75 -43.96 -40.42
C ARG A 636 38.00 -45.16 -39.91
#